data_AF-A0A0V0YRG1-F1
#
_entry.id   AF-A0A0V0YRG1-F1
#
_cell.length_a   1.000
_cell.length_b   1.000
_cell.length_c   1.000
_cell.angle_alpha   90.00
_cell.angle_beta   90.00
_cell.angle_gamma   90.00
#
_symmetry.space_group_name_H-M   'P 1'
#
loop_
_entity.id
_entity.type
_entity.pdbx_description
1 polymer ?
#
loop_
_entity_poly.entity_id
_entity_poly.type
_entity_poly.pdbx_seq_one_letter_code
_entity_poly.pdbx_strand_id
1 'polypeptide(L)'
;MTGESMRSFAHRLQLLLDRACVTEDKMTNTTLLLRRFISGLPKNYSRQLMTGAELTLLDEAVDRAQLLASVDGQLDTQTMATTHEMSALMGEMKRKIDNLADRIDQTAIHNQAQ
;
A
#
# COMPACT_ATOMS: atom_id res chain seq x y z
N MET A 1 9.73 -1.98 9.01
CA MET A 1 10.46 -1.06 8.10
C MET A 1 9.76 0.30 8.09
N THR A 2 9.63 0.94 9.25
CA THR A 2 8.90 2.21 9.35
C THR A 2 9.85 3.36 9.01
N GLY A 3 9.70 3.92 7.80
CA GLY A 3 10.29 5.20 7.38
C GLY A 3 11.58 5.15 6.54
N GLU A 4 12.22 4.00 6.39
CA GLU A 4 13.41 3.86 5.53
C GLU A 4 13.00 3.61 4.06
N SER A 5 13.62 4.32 3.11
CA SER A 5 13.39 4.09 1.68
C SER A 5 14.03 2.77 1.21
N MET A 6 13.52 2.16 0.13
CA MET A 6 14.10 0.92 -0.42
C MET A 6 15.57 1.10 -0.82
N ARG A 7 15.94 2.27 -1.37
CA ARG A 7 17.33 2.60 -1.70
C ARG A 7 18.21 2.71 -0.45
N SER A 8 17.72 3.35 0.61
CA SER A 8 18.45 3.47 1.88
C SER A 8 18.68 2.10 2.51
N PHE A 9 17.66 1.24 2.51
CA PHE A 9 17.76 -0.13 2.99
C PHE A 9 18.80 -0.94 2.20
N ALA A 10 18.73 -0.90 0.86
CA ALA A 10 19.68 -1.58 -0.01
C ALA A 10 21.12 -1.10 0.21
N HIS A 11 21.33 0.21 0.32
CA HIS A 11 22.64 0.80 0.59
C HIS A 11 23.20 0.36 1.95
N ARG A 12 22.37 0.34 3.00
CA ARG A 12 22.77 -0.13 4.32
C ARG A 12 23.15 -1.61 4.29
N LEU A 13 22.43 -2.42 3.52
CA LEU A 13 22.73 -3.84 3.33
C LEU A 13 24.08 -4.04 2.62
N GLN A 14 24.37 -3.25 1.59
CA GLN A 14 25.65 -3.23 0.89
C GLN A 14 26.80 -2.92 1.85
N LEU A 15 26.69 -1.84 2.64
CA LEU A 15 27.72 -1.45 3.61
C LEU A 15 27.98 -2.54 4.66
N LEU A 16 26.93 -3.25 5.09
CA LEU A 16 27.08 -4.35 6.04
C LEU A 16 27.80 -5.55 5.41
N LEU A 17 27.48 -5.87 4.16
CA LEU A 17 28.14 -6.94 3.41
C LEU A 17 29.60 -6.61 3.12
N ASP A 18 29.90 -5.38 2.71
CA ASP A 18 31.28 -4.92 2.46
C ASP A 18 32.16 -5.01 3.72
N ARG A 19 31.55 -4.86 4.91
CA ARG A 19 32.25 -4.99 6.20
C ARG A 19 32.37 -6.45 6.66
N ALA A 20 31.42 -7.30 6.31
CA ALA A 20 31.33 -8.68 6.80
C ALA A 20 32.04 -9.68 5.88
N CYS A 21 32.10 -9.42 4.57
CA CYS A 21 32.74 -10.30 3.60
C CYS A 21 34.15 -9.80 3.30
N VAL A 22 35.15 -10.67 3.53
CA VAL A 22 36.55 -10.50 3.07
C VAL A 22 36.74 -11.14 1.67
N THR A 23 35.66 -11.68 1.08
CA THR A 23 35.71 -12.46 -0.16
C THR A 23 35.69 -11.56 -1.40
N GLU A 24 36.69 -11.71 -2.27
CA GLU A 24 36.81 -10.97 -3.54
C GLU A 24 35.80 -11.40 -4.62
N ASP A 25 35.06 -12.50 -4.42
CA ASP A 25 34.08 -12.96 -5.41
C ASP A 25 32.83 -12.06 -5.45
N LYS A 26 32.85 -11.16 -6.43
CA LYS A 26 31.80 -10.20 -6.72
C LYS A 26 30.45 -10.85 -7.03
N MET A 27 30.44 -12.04 -7.66
CA MET A 27 29.19 -12.71 -8.04
C MET A 27 28.48 -13.30 -6.82
N THR A 28 29.23 -13.94 -5.92
CA THR A 28 28.69 -14.45 -4.64
C THR A 28 28.18 -13.32 -3.76
N ASN A 29 28.90 -12.20 -3.66
CA ASN A 29 28.45 -11.03 -2.90
C ASN A 29 27.15 -10.43 -3.47
N THR A 30 27.04 -10.33 -4.80
CA THR A 30 25.83 -9.81 -5.46
C THR A 30 24.62 -10.71 -5.19
N THR A 31 24.81 -12.03 -5.29
CA THR A 31 23.75 -13.02 -5.03
C THR A 31 23.30 -13.00 -3.56
N LEU A 32 24.25 -12.91 -2.64
CA LEU A 32 23.96 -12.81 -1.20
C LEU A 32 23.19 -11.52 -0.90
N LEU A 33 23.65 -10.39 -1.43
CA LEU A 33 23.01 -9.09 -1.26
C LEU A 33 21.57 -9.10 -1.75
N LEU A 34 21.33 -9.66 -2.95
CA LEU A 34 19.99 -9.79 -3.51
C LEU A 34 19.07 -10.66 -2.64
N ARG A 35 19.56 -11.84 -2.20
CA ARG A 35 18.78 -12.71 -1.31
C ARG A 35 18.46 -12.05 0.03
N ARG A 36 19.43 -11.33 0.60
CA ARG A 36 19.26 -10.60 1.86
C ARG A 36 18.31 -9.42 1.71
N PHE A 37 18.34 -8.73 0.57
CA PHE A 37 17.39 -7.66 0.26
C PHE A 37 15.96 -8.23 0.18
N ILE A 38 15.73 -9.24 -0.65
CA ILE A 38 14.40 -9.85 -0.85
C ILE A 38 13.82 -10.42 0.45
N SER A 39 14.66 -11.04 1.28
CA SER A 39 14.24 -11.61 2.57
C SER A 39 14.01 -10.55 3.67
N GLY A 40 14.58 -9.36 3.53
CA GLY A 40 14.35 -8.23 4.44
C GLY A 40 13.08 -7.45 4.18
N LEU A 41 12.43 -7.67 3.03
CA LEU A 41 11.18 -6.99 2.66
C LEU A 41 9.94 -7.59 3.34
N PRO A 42 8.84 -6.82 3.44
CA PRO A 42 7.52 -7.36 3.76
C PRO A 42 7.17 -8.58 2.91
N LYS A 43 6.48 -9.56 3.51
CA LYS A 43 6.21 -10.88 2.88
C LYS A 43 5.47 -10.76 1.54
N ASN A 44 4.58 -9.78 1.40
CA ASN A 44 3.86 -9.52 0.15
C ASN A 44 4.83 -9.09 -0.97
N TYR A 45 5.75 -8.16 -0.69
CA TYR A 45 6.75 -7.72 -1.67
C TYR A 45 7.76 -8.81 -2.00
N SER A 46 8.27 -9.51 -0.97
CA SER A 46 9.18 -10.64 -1.16
C SER A 46 8.57 -11.70 -2.09
N ARG A 47 7.31 -12.10 -1.84
CA ARG A 47 6.58 -13.05 -2.68
C ARG A 47 6.42 -12.53 -4.11
N GLN A 48 5.99 -11.28 -4.28
CA GLN A 48 5.75 -10.72 -5.62
C GLN A 48 7.05 -10.62 -6.43
N LEU A 49 8.17 -10.29 -5.81
CA LEU A 49 9.49 -10.29 -6.45
C LEU A 49 9.95 -11.70 -6.86
N MET A 50 9.60 -12.72 -6.08
CA MET A 50 9.95 -14.12 -6.39
C MET A 50 9.07 -14.77 -7.46
N THR A 51 7.86 -14.28 -7.68
CA THR A 51 6.95 -14.80 -8.71
C THR A 51 7.24 -14.20 -10.11
N GLY A 52 8.01 -13.12 -10.19
CA GLY A 52 8.34 -12.42 -11.43
C GLY A 52 9.52 -13.01 -12.20
N ALA A 53 10.01 -12.25 -13.17
CA ALA A 53 11.23 -12.58 -13.91
C ALA A 53 12.44 -12.66 -12.96
N GLU A 54 13.36 -13.58 -13.25
CA GLU A 54 14.56 -13.83 -12.45
C GLU A 54 15.34 -12.53 -12.21
N LEU A 55 15.52 -12.21 -10.92
CA LEU A 55 16.27 -11.04 -10.50
C LEU A 55 17.75 -11.43 -10.44
N THR A 56 18.59 -10.69 -11.16
CA THR A 56 20.05 -10.90 -11.17
C THR A 56 20.80 -9.74 -10.53
N LEU A 57 20.17 -8.56 -10.46
CA LEU A 57 20.76 -7.32 -9.96
C LEU A 57 19.94 -6.75 -8.79
N LEU A 58 20.66 -6.17 -7.82
CA LEU A 58 20.04 -5.51 -6.67
C LEU A 58 19.20 -4.31 -7.10
N ASP A 59 19.71 -3.45 -7.98
CA ASP A 59 19.03 -2.22 -8.40
C ASP A 59 17.67 -2.52 -9.03
N GLU A 60 17.58 -3.58 -9.83
CA GLU A 60 16.32 -4.04 -10.41
C GLU A 60 15.33 -4.49 -9.33
N ALA A 61 15.81 -5.24 -8.33
CA ALA A 61 14.97 -5.65 -7.20
C ALA A 61 14.48 -4.45 -6.39
N VAL A 62 15.33 -3.43 -6.21
CA VAL A 62 15.00 -2.18 -5.53
C VAL A 62 13.94 -1.41 -6.29
N ASP A 63 14.12 -1.21 -7.60
CA ASP A 63 13.18 -0.46 -8.43
C ASP A 63 11.81 -1.17 -8.49
N ARG A 64 11.79 -2.50 -8.61
CA ARG A 64 10.54 -3.27 -8.55
C ARG A 64 9.88 -3.17 -7.16
N ALA A 65 10.64 -3.29 -6.07
CA ALA A 65 10.10 -3.13 -4.72
C ALA A 65 9.52 -1.73 -4.48
N GLN A 66 10.18 -0.69 -5.01
CA GLN A 66 9.73 0.70 -4.96
C GLN A 66 8.41 0.90 -5.74
N LEU A 67 8.28 0.25 -6.91
CA LEU A 67 7.05 0.26 -7.69
C LEU A 67 5.89 -0.38 -6.90
N LEU A 68 6.12 -1.55 -6.29
CA LEU A 68 5.10 -2.23 -5.47
C LEU A 68 4.62 -1.35 -4.32
N ALA A 69 5.56 -0.71 -3.60
CA ALA A 69 5.22 0.21 -2.52
C ALA A 69 4.42 1.43 -3.01
N SER A 70 4.70 1.91 -4.22
CA SER A 70 3.99 3.05 -4.81
C SER A 70 2.56 2.67 -5.20
N VAL A 71 2.37 1.49 -5.80
CA VAL A 71 1.04 0.96 -6.17
C VAL A 71 0.18 0.74 -4.93
N ASP A 72 0.73 0.15 -3.86
CA ASP A 72 0.01 -0.03 -2.59
C ASP A 72 -0.42 1.33 -2.00
N GLY A 73 0.47 2.33 -1.99
CA GLY A 73 0.12 3.67 -1.49
C GLY A 73 -0.97 4.37 -2.31
N GLN A 74 -1.01 4.14 -3.62
CA GLN A 74 -2.09 4.65 -4.48
C GLN A 74 -3.42 3.95 -4.22
N LEU A 75 -3.40 2.61 -4.07
CA LEU A 75 -4.57 1.83 -3.73
C LEU A 75 -5.19 2.26 -2.39
N ASP A 76 -4.35 2.51 -1.38
CA ASP A 76 -4.81 3.00 -0.08
C ASP A 76 -5.48 4.39 -0.22
N THR A 77 -4.85 5.28 -0.97
CA THR A 77 -5.39 6.63 -1.23
C THR A 77 -6.73 6.59 -1.97
N GLN A 78 -6.83 5.76 -3.01
CA GLN A 78 -8.07 5.57 -3.77
C GLN A 78 -9.16 4.96 -2.89
N THR A 79 -8.84 3.96 -2.08
CA THR A 79 -9.78 3.30 -1.18
C THR A 79 -10.35 4.28 -0.16
N MET A 80 -9.51 5.16 0.39
CA MET A 80 -9.96 6.22 1.29
C MET A 80 -10.88 7.24 0.60
N ALA A 81 -10.55 7.66 -0.63
CA ALA A 81 -11.38 8.57 -1.40
C ALA A 81 -12.78 7.98 -1.68
N THR A 82 -12.84 6.73 -2.17
CA THR A 82 -14.12 6.06 -2.42
C THR A 82 -14.94 5.85 -1.14
N THR A 83 -14.28 5.53 -0.02
CA THR A 83 -14.96 5.41 1.28
C THR A 83 -15.57 6.74 1.73
N HIS A 84 -14.86 7.84 1.51
CA HIS A 84 -15.36 9.18 1.83
C HIS A 84 -16.56 9.57 0.96
N GLU A 85 -16.49 9.32 -0.35
CA GLU A 85 -17.59 9.57 -1.28
C GLU A 85 -18.84 8.73 -0.93
N MET A 86 -18.66 7.44 -0.65
CA MET A 86 -19.75 6.57 -0.21
C MET A 86 -20.38 7.05 1.10
N SER A 87 -19.55 7.51 2.04
CA SER A 87 -20.04 8.06 3.31
C SER A 87 -20.84 9.34 3.10
N ALA A 88 -20.38 10.22 2.21
CA ALA A 88 -21.10 11.44 1.85
C ALA A 88 -22.45 11.13 1.18
N LEU A 89 -22.46 10.18 0.23
CA LEU A 89 -23.67 9.71 -0.45
C LEU A 89 -24.68 9.11 0.54
N MET A 90 -24.24 8.21 1.43
CA MET A 90 -25.10 7.64 2.47
C MET A 90 -25.66 8.72 3.40
N GLY A 91 -24.85 9.72 3.77
CA GLY A 91 -25.30 10.87 4.55
C GLY A 91 -26.38 11.68 3.85
N GLU A 92 -26.25 11.90 2.53
CA GLU A 92 -27.28 12.59 1.74
C GLU A 92 -28.57 11.76 1.62
N MET A 93 -28.46 10.47 1.35
CA MET A 93 -29.61 9.56 1.28
C MET A 93 -30.37 9.54 2.59
N LYS A 94 -29.66 9.42 3.73
CA LYS A 94 -30.25 9.47 5.07
C LYS A 94 -31.03 10.77 5.26
N ARG A 95 -30.45 11.91 4.92
CA ARG A 95 -31.10 13.23 5.06
C ARG A 95 -32.36 13.34 4.20
N LYS A 96 -32.35 12.79 2.97
CA LYS A 96 -33.53 12.76 2.09
C LYS A 96 -34.64 11.88 2.67
N ILE A 97 -34.29 10.74 3.25
CA ILE A 97 -35.25 9.85 3.93
C ILE A 97 -35.87 10.56 5.15
N ASP A 98 -35.04 11.16 6.00
CA ASP A 98 -35.49 11.89 7.20
C ASP A 98 -36.45 13.04 6.80
N ASN A 99 -36.12 13.80 5.75
CA ASN A 99 -36.99 14.86 5.25
C ASN A 99 -38.33 14.35 4.68
N LEU A 100 -38.31 13.20 4.00
CA LEU A 100 -39.53 12.60 3.46
C LEU A 100 -40.45 12.11 4.59
N ALA A 101 -39.88 11.52 5.64
CA ALA A 101 -40.60 11.09 6.83
C ALA A 101 -41.30 12.28 7.52
N ASP A 102 -40.57 13.37 7.76
CA ASP A 102 -41.12 14.60 8.36
C ASP A 102 -42.32 15.14 7.57
N ARG A 103 -42.23 15.14 6.23
CA ARG A 103 -43.31 15.61 5.36
C ARG A 103 -44.54 14.70 5.43
N ILE A 104 -44.35 13.39 5.49
CA ILE A 104 -45.47 12.44 5.63
C ILE A 104 -46.19 12.68 6.95
N ASP A 105 -45.45 12.82 8.05
CA ASP A 105 -46.01 13.07 9.38
C ASP A 105 -46.80 14.39 9.42
N GLN A 106 -46.25 15.47 8.84
CA GLN A 106 -46.96 16.75 8.73
C GLN A 106 -48.27 16.64 7.93
N THR A 107 -48.27 15.84 6.85
CA THR A 107 -49.47 15.66 6.02
C THR A 107 -50.51 14.79 6.73
N ALA A 108 -50.08 13.78 7.50
CA ALA A 108 -50.97 12.95 8.31
C ALA A 108 -51.67 13.77 9.42
N ILE A 109 -50.92 14.65 10.09
CA ILE A 109 -51.46 15.56 11.12
C ILE A 109 -52.49 16.53 10.52
N HIS A 110 -52.19 17.10 9.34
CA HIS A 110 -53.11 18.03 8.67
C HIS A 110 -54.46 17.37 8.32
N ASN A 111 -54.44 16.12 7.86
CA ASN A 111 -55.65 15.37 7.50
C ASN A 111 -56.46 14.87 8.72
N GLN A 112 -55.88 14.80 9.92
CA GLN A 112 -56.58 14.42 11.16
C GLN A 112 -57.24 15.59 11.87
N ALA A 113 -56.86 16.83 11.54
CA ALA A 113 -57.40 18.05 12.12
C ALA A 113 -58.61 18.63 11.35
N GLN A 114 -59.11 17.90 10.35
CA GLN A 114 -60.20 18.28 9.45
C GLN A 114 -61.37 17.30 9.59
#